data_AF-Q4N8Q5-F1
#
_entry.id   AF-Q4N8Q5-F1
#
_cell.length_a   1.000
_cell.length_b   1.000
_cell.length_c   1.000
_cell.angle_alpha   90.00
_cell.angle_beta   90.00
_cell.angle_gamma   90.00
#
_symmetry.space_group_name_H-M   'P 1'
#
loop_
_entity.id
_entity.type
_entity.pdbx_description
1 polymer ?
#
loop_
_entity_poly.entity_id
_entity_poly.type
_entity_poly.pdbx_seq_one_letter_code
_entity_poly.pdbx_strand_id
1 'polypeptide(L)'
;MNLIVELINYTNKYLNELDLLTYVLPLPFTDDNILTQKCLLSKLLSNSSYLSKGQLYHTLLHIINLINSHTTNATLNAVDTTVATPNTVDTGNTISKSKTNKNMLDYNKYINVYDTVYKRNVEERVLNKRSTRLMDKSLEEVDSFTEIHTPEEIANSIFELLKMICDPLSVGFILIIGCKLLGNAVAESEVTSIIPLAGGVVQLLDPEEHCIKGVWCDPNLPPKAQSELCKILFLRLLSHAFNFPFPGTNTTQRFKHISILNVYGILFPKCLYNFLVKSLKFGRHYETGASGGSHEDSATNPCKCLRLSGSEDSHLFWGISESRLKTSYSSIKSQLPISPSNDIHKYLHSIYT
;
A
#
# COMPACT_ATOMS: atom_id res chain seq x y z
N MET A 1 -14.31 3.86 26.41
CA MET A 1 -13.22 4.51 25.65
C MET A 1 -13.49 4.32 24.15
N ASN A 2 -13.36 5.39 23.36
CA ASN A 2 -13.51 5.38 21.91
C ASN A 2 -12.22 4.79 21.29
N LEU A 3 -12.35 3.72 20.50
CA LEU A 3 -11.21 2.99 19.92
C LEU A 3 -10.37 3.91 19.03
N ILE A 4 -11.00 4.71 18.18
CA ILE A 4 -10.34 5.60 17.22
C ILE A 4 -9.43 6.58 17.96
N VAL A 5 -9.97 7.26 18.99
CA VAL A 5 -9.21 8.21 19.82
C VAL A 5 -8.04 7.51 20.51
N GLU A 6 -8.25 6.29 21.00
CA GLU A 6 -7.20 5.52 21.66
C GLU A 6 -6.06 5.14 20.71
N LEU A 7 -6.39 4.67 19.49
CA LEU A 7 -5.40 4.35 18.45
C LEU A 7 -4.64 5.60 17.99
N ILE A 8 -5.33 6.73 17.80
CA ILE A 8 -4.71 8.01 17.42
C ILE A 8 -3.73 8.47 18.50
N ASN A 9 -4.13 8.43 19.77
CA ASN A 9 -3.26 8.85 20.88
C ASN A 9 -2.04 7.93 21.03
N TYR A 10 -2.26 6.62 20.92
CA TYR A 10 -1.19 5.63 21.00
C TYR A 10 -0.15 5.83 19.88
N THR A 11 -0.61 5.98 18.64
CA THR A 11 0.26 6.19 17.48
C THR A 11 0.92 7.57 17.48
N ASN A 12 0.22 8.64 17.91
CA ASN A 12 0.80 9.97 18.06
C ASN A 12 1.98 9.97 19.03
N LYS A 13 1.85 9.30 20.18
CA LYS A 13 2.95 9.22 21.15
C LYS A 13 4.21 8.66 20.49
N TYR A 14 4.09 7.51 19.83
CA TYR A 14 5.22 6.87 19.16
C TYR A 14 5.83 7.74 18.05
N LEU A 15 4.99 8.35 17.20
CA LEU A 15 5.47 9.14 16.06
C LEU A 15 6.09 10.47 16.49
N ASN A 16 5.57 11.09 17.56
CA ASN A 16 6.13 12.32 18.12
C ASN A 16 7.52 12.07 18.74
N GLU A 17 7.75 10.91 19.37
CA GLU A 17 9.07 10.52 19.89
C GLU A 17 10.12 10.40 18.75
N LEU A 18 9.69 10.19 17.50
CA LEU A 18 10.56 10.14 16.32
C LEU A 18 10.58 11.44 15.49
N ASP A 19 9.87 12.48 15.92
CA ASP A 19 9.60 13.69 15.14
C ASP A 19 9.08 13.42 13.71
N LEU A 20 8.28 12.37 13.54
CA LEU A 20 7.69 12.02 12.25
C LEU A 20 6.35 12.74 12.04
N LEU A 21 6.14 13.21 10.81
CA LEU A 21 4.89 13.83 10.40
C LEU A 21 3.92 12.79 9.85
N THR A 22 2.62 13.02 10.06
CA THR A 22 1.56 12.19 9.49
C THR A 22 0.62 13.05 8.66
N TYR A 23 0.38 12.63 7.43
CA TYR A 23 -0.55 13.26 6.49
C TYR A 23 -1.66 12.28 6.14
N VAL A 24 -2.88 12.80 6.06
CA VAL A 24 -4.05 12.09 5.53
C VAL A 24 -4.60 12.94 4.41
N LEU A 25 -4.42 12.47 3.18
CA LEU A 25 -4.66 13.23 1.96
C LEU A 25 -5.82 12.57 1.21
N PRO A 26 -6.93 13.27 0.95
CA PRO A 26 -8.07 12.67 0.28
C PRO A 26 -7.72 12.27 -1.17
N LEU A 27 -8.45 11.29 -1.69
CA LEU A 27 -8.45 10.97 -3.12
C LEU A 27 -9.43 11.88 -3.88
N PRO A 28 -9.15 12.22 -5.16
CA PRO A 28 -7.91 11.91 -5.89
C PRO A 28 -6.69 12.65 -5.30
N PHE A 29 -5.56 11.96 -5.31
CA PHE A 29 -4.28 12.50 -4.89
C PHE A 29 -3.44 12.91 -6.10
N THR A 30 -3.02 14.17 -6.14
CA THR A 30 -2.31 14.77 -7.28
C THR A 30 -1.03 15.51 -6.89
N ASP A 31 -0.61 15.49 -5.62
CA ASP A 31 0.59 16.20 -5.17
C ASP A 31 1.87 15.37 -5.40
N ASP A 32 2.43 15.55 -6.60
CA ASP A 32 3.67 14.91 -7.03
C ASP A 32 4.90 15.31 -6.20
N ASN A 33 4.85 16.41 -5.42
CA ASN A 33 5.96 16.80 -4.55
C ASN A 33 6.06 15.89 -3.32
N ILE A 34 4.96 15.24 -2.94
CA ILE A 34 4.90 14.34 -1.79
C ILE A 34 5.07 12.89 -2.24
N LEU A 35 4.28 12.43 -3.23
CA LEU A 35 4.29 11.03 -3.66
C LEU A 35 3.82 10.83 -5.11
N THR A 36 4.75 10.75 -6.05
CA THR A 36 4.39 10.38 -7.43
C THR A 36 3.88 8.93 -7.55
N GLN A 37 3.04 8.64 -8.56
CA GLN A 37 2.62 7.26 -8.90
C GLN A 37 3.82 6.30 -9.06
N LYS A 38 4.91 6.79 -9.66
CA LYS A 38 6.17 6.04 -9.84
C LYS A 38 6.80 5.68 -8.49
N CYS A 39 6.80 6.63 -7.55
CA CYS A 39 7.30 6.43 -6.20
C CYS A 39 6.43 5.42 -5.43
N LEU A 40 5.10 5.53 -5.55
CA LEU A 40 4.16 4.58 -4.96
C LEU A 40 4.37 3.16 -5.51
N LEU A 41 4.46 2.99 -6.83
CA LEU A 41 4.74 1.71 -7.47
C LEU A 41 6.03 1.08 -6.92
N SER A 42 7.12 1.86 -6.90
CA SER A 42 8.40 1.40 -6.35
C SER A 42 8.27 0.96 -4.89
N LYS A 43 7.56 1.73 -4.06
CA LYS A 43 7.35 1.43 -2.64
C LYS A 43 6.51 0.17 -2.43
N LEU A 44 5.44 -0.04 -3.21
CA LEU A 44 4.62 -1.25 -3.13
C LEU A 44 5.42 -2.49 -3.51
N LEU A 45 6.13 -2.45 -4.65
CA LEU A 45 6.96 -3.56 -5.10
C LEU A 45 8.12 -3.84 -4.13
N SER A 46 8.67 -2.81 -3.50
CA SER A 46 9.77 -2.97 -2.53
C SER A 46 9.38 -3.70 -1.25
N ASN A 47 8.09 -3.76 -0.94
CA ASN A 47 7.57 -4.40 0.26
C ASN A 47 6.96 -5.79 0.00
N SER A 48 6.97 -6.25 -1.26
CA SER A 48 6.38 -7.52 -1.73
C SER A 48 7.15 -8.76 -1.27
N SER A 49 7.29 -8.91 0.04
CA SER A 49 8.06 -9.95 0.72
C SER A 49 7.55 -11.38 0.48
N TYR A 50 6.32 -11.49 -0.01
CA TYR A 50 5.62 -12.74 -0.29
C TYR A 50 5.72 -13.18 -1.75
N LEU A 51 6.24 -12.35 -2.64
CA LEU A 51 6.44 -12.74 -4.03
C LEU A 51 7.77 -13.46 -4.20
N SER A 52 7.74 -14.60 -4.90
CA SER A 52 8.97 -15.22 -5.38
C SER A 52 9.70 -14.31 -6.37
N LYS A 53 11.01 -14.51 -6.55
CA LYS A 53 11.81 -13.77 -7.53
C LYS A 53 11.20 -13.82 -8.94
N GLY A 54 10.72 -15.01 -9.33
CA GLY A 54 10.08 -15.23 -10.62
C GLY A 54 8.77 -14.47 -10.73
N GLN A 55 7.88 -14.60 -9.74
CA GLN A 55 6.60 -13.87 -9.73
C GLN A 55 6.82 -12.35 -9.78
N LEU A 56 7.71 -11.80 -8.95
CA LEU A 56 8.00 -10.36 -8.95
C LEU A 56 8.49 -9.88 -10.32
N TYR A 57 9.40 -10.63 -10.95
CA TYR A 57 9.89 -10.32 -12.30
C TYR A 57 8.77 -10.33 -13.33
N HIS A 58 7.93 -11.37 -13.35
CA HIS A 58 6.81 -11.45 -14.29
C HIS A 58 5.76 -10.37 -14.03
N THR A 59 5.42 -10.09 -12.76
CA THR A 59 4.53 -8.99 -12.39
C THR A 59 5.05 -7.66 -12.91
N LEU A 60 6.36 -7.39 -12.76
CA LEU A 60 6.97 -6.17 -13.29
C LEU A 60 6.86 -6.08 -14.81
N LEU A 61 7.12 -7.18 -15.54
CA LEU A 61 6.95 -7.21 -16.99
C LEU A 61 5.50 -6.91 -17.41
N HIS A 62 4.52 -7.51 -16.73
CA HIS A 62 3.10 -7.23 -17.00
C HIS A 62 2.75 -5.76 -16.74
N ILE A 63 3.21 -5.18 -15.63
CA ILE A 63 3.01 -3.75 -15.33
C ILE A 63 3.60 -2.88 -16.44
N ILE A 64 4.82 -3.18 -16.92
CA ILE A 64 5.45 -2.45 -18.01
C ILE A 64 4.60 -2.53 -19.29
N ASN A 65 4.12 -3.72 -19.63
CA ASN A 65 3.26 -3.92 -20.80
C ASN A 65 1.95 -3.15 -20.71
N LEU A 66 1.30 -3.14 -19.53
CA LEU A 66 0.07 -2.38 -19.26
C LEU A 66 0.28 -0.86 -19.40
N ILE A 67 1.41 -0.34 -18.90
CA ILE A 67 1.75 1.08 -19.02
C ILE A 67 2.00 1.44 -20.50
N ASN A 68 2.72 0.60 -21.23
CA ASN A 68 3.03 0.84 -22.64
C ASN A 68 1.76 0.83 -23.50
N SER A 69 0.87 -0.17 -23.32
CA SER A 69 -0.37 -0.28 -24.08
C SER A 69 -1.32 0.89 -23.83
N HIS A 70 -1.40 1.39 -22.60
CA HIS A 70 -2.18 2.59 -22.29
C HIS A 70 -1.59 3.87 -22.92
N THR A 71 -0.26 3.97 -22.98
CA THR A 71 0.41 5.13 -23.58
C THR A 71 0.20 5.19 -25.10
N THR A 72 0.24 4.04 -25.78
CA THR A 72 -0.03 3.95 -27.23
C THR A 72 -1.49 4.23 -27.58
N ASN A 73 -2.44 3.80 -26.74
CA ASN A 73 -3.87 4.05 -26.98
C ASN A 73 -4.23 5.53 -26.75
N ALA A 74 -3.60 6.20 -25.79
CA ALA A 74 -3.79 7.63 -25.55
C ALA A 74 -3.26 8.51 -26.71
N THR A 75 -2.21 8.05 -27.42
CA THR A 75 -1.66 8.77 -28.58
C THR A 75 -2.46 8.54 -29.85
N LEU A 76 -3.07 7.37 -30.05
CA LEU A 76 -3.95 7.10 -31.19
C LEU A 76 -5.29 7.86 -31.09
N ASN A 77 -5.88 7.94 -29.89
CA ASN A 77 -7.14 8.67 -29.68
C ASN A 77 -7.00 10.21 -29.74
N ALA A 78 -5.79 10.74 -29.74
CA ALA A 78 -5.52 12.17 -29.89
C ALA A 78 -5.38 12.64 -31.35
N VAL A 79 -5.37 11.71 -32.32
CA VAL A 79 -5.16 12.02 -33.74
C VAL A 79 -6.47 12.15 -34.53
N ASP A 80 -7.63 11.73 -33.99
CA ASP A 80 -8.91 11.69 -34.72
C ASP A 80 -9.91 12.81 -34.37
N THR A 81 -9.41 14.02 -34.03
CA THR A 81 -10.29 15.20 -33.90
C THR A 81 -9.73 16.45 -34.56
N THR A 82 -9.49 16.39 -35.88
CA THR A 82 -9.53 17.61 -36.71
C THR A 82 -10.27 17.33 -38.01
N VAL A 83 -11.54 17.75 -38.02
CA VAL A 83 -12.37 17.89 -39.21
C VAL A 83 -11.69 18.83 -40.20
N ALA A 84 -11.62 18.38 -41.44
CA ALA A 84 -10.96 19.02 -42.57
C ALA A 84 -11.54 20.40 -42.95
N THR A 85 -10.67 21.32 -43.37
CA THR A 85 -10.94 22.29 -44.44
C THR A 85 -9.61 22.70 -45.08
N PRO A 86 -9.53 22.88 -46.42
CA PRO A 86 -8.26 22.87 -47.14
C PRO A 86 -7.72 24.27 -47.48
N ASN A 87 -6.43 24.26 -47.83
CA ASN A 87 -5.65 25.29 -48.54
C ASN A 87 -4.90 26.30 -47.67
N THR A 88 -3.58 26.17 -47.56
CA THR A 88 -2.65 26.88 -48.47
C THR A 88 -1.21 26.42 -48.22
N VAL A 89 -0.47 26.33 -49.32
CA VAL A 89 0.96 26.01 -49.39
C VAL A 89 1.76 27.17 -48.78
N ASP A 90 2.65 26.90 -47.83
CA ASP A 90 3.95 27.57 -47.86
C ASP A 90 5.06 26.74 -47.23
N THR A 91 6.14 26.68 -48.00
CA THR A 91 7.41 26.00 -47.77
C THR A 91 8.28 26.80 -46.80
N GLY A 92 8.54 26.23 -45.62
CA GLY A 92 9.41 26.85 -44.62
C GLY A 92 10.15 25.81 -43.79
N ASN A 93 11.28 25.35 -44.32
CA ASN A 93 12.25 24.50 -43.64
C ASN A 93 12.65 25.12 -42.29
N THR A 94 12.12 24.59 -41.19
CA THR A 94 12.62 24.88 -39.84
C THR A 94 12.86 23.55 -39.17
N ILE A 95 14.13 23.18 -39.05
CA ILE A 95 14.59 22.06 -38.23
C ILE A 95 14.25 22.42 -36.78
N SER A 96 13.05 22.04 -36.35
CA SER A 96 12.69 22.05 -34.93
C SER A 96 13.41 20.88 -34.29
N LYS A 97 14.47 21.21 -33.52
CA LYS A 97 15.11 20.28 -32.59
C LYS A 97 14.01 19.59 -31.80
N SER A 98 13.81 18.30 -32.03
CA SER A 98 12.88 17.50 -31.26
C SER A 98 13.26 17.67 -29.79
N LYS A 99 12.39 18.32 -29.01
CA LYS A 99 12.46 18.26 -27.56
C LYS A 99 12.29 16.78 -27.22
N THR A 100 13.40 16.11 -26.95
CA THR A 100 13.43 14.76 -26.40
C THR A 100 12.44 14.68 -25.25
N ASN A 101 11.43 13.83 -25.41
CA ASN A 101 10.43 13.51 -24.41
C ASN A 101 11.10 13.24 -23.07
N LYS A 102 11.02 14.19 -22.12
CA LYS A 102 11.44 14.02 -20.71
C LYS A 102 10.59 13.00 -19.95
N ASN A 103 9.65 12.33 -20.62
CA ASN A 103 8.76 11.33 -20.05
C ASN A 103 9.17 9.87 -20.31
N MET A 104 10.32 9.61 -20.96
CA MET A 104 10.82 8.24 -21.05
C MET A 104 11.23 7.79 -19.63
N LEU A 105 10.45 6.88 -19.04
CA LEU A 105 10.79 6.27 -17.75
C LEU A 105 12.21 5.71 -17.84
N ASP A 106 13.08 6.10 -16.90
CA ASP A 106 14.40 5.48 -16.75
C ASP A 106 14.23 4.08 -16.15
N TYR A 107 14.04 3.11 -17.03
CA TYR A 107 13.78 1.70 -16.70
C TYR A 107 14.92 1.06 -15.89
N ASN A 108 16.16 1.56 -16.02
CA ASN A 108 17.29 1.08 -15.24
C ASN A 108 17.11 1.35 -13.73
N LYS A 109 16.36 2.39 -13.36
CA LYS A 109 16.03 2.68 -11.95
C LYS A 109 15.10 1.63 -11.33
N TYR A 110 14.20 1.02 -12.10
CA TYR A 110 13.29 -0.03 -11.61
C TYR A 110 13.96 -1.39 -11.50
N ILE A 111 14.91 -1.69 -12.40
CA ILE A 111 15.76 -2.88 -12.30
C ILE A 111 16.63 -2.80 -11.03
N ASN A 112 17.10 -1.61 -10.65
CA ASN A 112 17.82 -1.42 -9.37
C ASN A 112 16.92 -1.65 -8.14
N VAL A 113 15.61 -1.36 -8.21
CA VAL A 113 14.65 -1.70 -7.14
C VAL A 113 14.53 -3.22 -7.02
N TYR A 114 14.42 -3.93 -8.15
CA TYR A 114 14.43 -5.39 -8.17
C TYR A 114 15.69 -5.97 -7.53
N ASP A 115 16.88 -5.45 -7.85
CA ASP A 115 18.14 -5.91 -7.27
C ASP A 115 18.25 -5.62 -5.76
N THR A 116 17.73 -4.48 -5.31
CA THR A 116 17.72 -4.09 -3.89
C THR A 116 16.78 -4.99 -3.08
N VAL A 117 15.57 -5.23 -3.60
CA VAL A 117 14.57 -6.14 -3.00
C VAL A 117 15.09 -7.57 -2.99
N TYR A 118 15.74 -7.99 -4.08
CA TYR A 118 16.32 -9.32 -4.23
C TYR A 118 17.44 -9.58 -3.23
N LYS A 119 18.41 -8.66 -3.09
CA LYS A 119 19.51 -8.81 -2.11
C LYS A 119 18.98 -8.95 -0.69
N ARG A 120 18.02 -8.12 -0.29
CA ARG A 120 17.40 -8.15 1.05
C ARG A 120 16.64 -9.46 1.33
N ASN A 121 15.80 -9.91 0.39
CA ASN A 121 15.02 -11.15 0.55
C ASN A 121 15.93 -12.40 0.62
N VAL A 122 17.07 -12.39 -0.07
CA VAL A 122 18.06 -13.46 0.00
C VAL A 122 18.79 -13.46 1.35
N GLU A 123 19.24 -12.29 1.82
CA GLU A 123 19.91 -12.15 3.12
C GLU A 123 19.01 -12.57 4.28
N GLU A 124 17.73 -12.18 4.27
CA GLU A 124 16.76 -12.55 5.30
C GLU A 124 16.47 -14.07 5.33
N ARG A 125 16.40 -14.72 4.15
CA ARG A 125 16.24 -16.18 4.05
C ARG A 125 17.48 -16.93 4.55
N VAL A 126 18.68 -16.38 4.36
CA VAL A 126 19.93 -16.97 4.85
C VAL A 126 20.04 -16.83 6.38
N LEU A 127 19.63 -15.70 6.94
CA LEU A 127 19.59 -15.48 8.39
C LEU A 127 18.55 -16.35 9.11
N ASN A 128 17.35 -16.50 8.53
CA ASN A 128 16.28 -17.28 9.16
C ASN A 128 16.49 -18.80 9.10
N LYS A 129 17.25 -19.32 8.12
CA LYS A 129 17.59 -20.76 8.03
C LYS A 129 18.42 -21.27 9.22
N ARG A 130 19.03 -20.40 10.03
CA ARG A 130 19.81 -20.79 11.21
C ARG A 130 18.99 -20.87 12.52
N SER A 131 17.73 -20.45 12.56
CA SER A 131 17.04 -20.19 13.84
C SER A 131 15.77 -21.00 14.16
N THR A 132 15.18 -21.80 13.26
CA THR A 132 13.81 -22.30 13.55
C THR A 132 13.50 -23.72 13.03
N ARG A 133 13.52 -24.71 13.93
CA ARG A 133 12.82 -26.02 13.74
C ARG A 133 11.38 -26.01 14.30
N LEU A 134 10.87 -24.87 14.77
CA LEU A 134 9.55 -24.74 15.41
C LEU A 134 8.59 -23.73 14.72
N MET A 135 9.02 -23.02 13.67
CA MET A 135 8.18 -22.04 12.93
C MET A 135 7.58 -22.59 11.62
N ASP A 136 7.97 -23.80 11.19
CA ASP A 136 7.72 -24.33 9.83
C ASP A 136 6.24 -24.34 9.43
N LYS A 137 5.34 -24.80 10.30
CA LYS A 137 3.90 -24.89 9.95
C LYS A 137 3.23 -23.54 9.64
N SER A 138 3.74 -22.46 10.21
CA SER A 138 3.17 -21.12 10.02
C SER A 138 3.78 -20.35 8.85
N LEU A 139 4.94 -20.81 8.35
CA LEU A 139 5.54 -20.33 7.10
C LEU A 139 4.88 -21.03 5.90
N GLU A 140 4.57 -22.32 6.03
CA GLU A 140 3.89 -23.12 4.99
C GLU A 140 2.49 -22.57 4.65
N GLU A 141 1.66 -22.22 5.64
CA GLU A 141 0.36 -21.58 5.37
C GLU A 141 0.52 -20.24 4.65
N VAL A 142 1.49 -19.43 5.06
CA VAL A 142 1.68 -18.09 4.52
C VAL A 142 2.21 -18.13 3.08
N ASP A 143 3.12 -19.04 2.77
CA ASP A 143 3.61 -19.26 1.41
C ASP A 143 2.48 -19.75 0.48
N SER A 144 1.54 -20.57 0.97
CA SER A 144 0.39 -21.05 0.19
C SER A 144 -0.56 -19.94 -0.30
N PHE A 145 -0.65 -18.81 0.41
CA PHE A 145 -1.54 -17.69 0.02
C PHE A 145 -0.96 -16.81 -1.08
N THR A 146 0.34 -16.92 -1.34
CA THR A 146 1.07 -16.19 -2.38
C THR A 146 0.94 -16.87 -3.75
N GLU A 147 0.67 -18.18 -3.73
CA GLU A 147 0.50 -19.01 -4.91
C GLU A 147 -0.92 -18.93 -5.50
N ILE A 148 -1.86 -18.29 -4.78
CA ILE A 148 -3.24 -18.11 -5.24
C ILE A 148 -3.33 -17.12 -6.41
N HIS A 149 -2.42 -16.13 -6.47
CA HIS A 149 -2.49 -15.07 -7.47
C HIS A 149 -1.43 -15.21 -8.55
N THR A 150 -1.86 -15.10 -9.79
CA THR A 150 -0.96 -15.06 -10.94
C THR A 150 -0.21 -13.72 -11.00
N PRO A 151 0.99 -13.67 -11.60
CA PRO A 151 1.70 -12.41 -11.79
C PRO A 151 0.89 -11.33 -12.52
N GLU A 152 -0.01 -11.74 -13.41
CA GLU A 152 -0.90 -10.87 -14.17
C GLU A 152 -2.00 -10.25 -13.29
N GLU A 153 -2.66 -11.04 -12.44
CA GLU A 153 -3.66 -10.53 -11.49
C GLU A 153 -3.07 -9.49 -10.52
N ILE A 154 -1.85 -9.75 -10.07
CA ILE A 154 -1.10 -8.83 -9.19
C ILE A 154 -0.78 -7.55 -9.96
N ALA A 155 -0.27 -7.67 -11.18
CA ALA A 155 0.05 -6.53 -12.03
C ALA A 155 -1.16 -5.65 -12.32
N ASN A 156 -2.29 -6.27 -12.69
CA ASN A 156 -3.56 -5.60 -12.92
C ASN A 156 -4.04 -4.88 -11.64
N SER A 157 -3.98 -5.54 -10.49
CA SER A 157 -4.39 -4.95 -9.22
C SER A 157 -3.54 -3.73 -8.84
N ILE A 158 -2.22 -3.79 -9.04
CA ILE A 158 -1.31 -2.65 -8.83
C ILE A 158 -1.63 -1.53 -9.82
N PHE A 159 -1.84 -1.86 -11.09
CA PHE A 159 -2.13 -0.88 -12.13
C PHE A 159 -3.45 -0.15 -11.87
N GLU A 160 -4.49 -0.87 -11.48
CA GLU A 160 -5.77 -0.28 -11.08
C GLU A 160 -5.66 0.57 -9.83
N LEU A 161 -4.84 0.17 -8.84
CA LEU A 161 -4.53 1.02 -7.68
C LEU A 161 -3.88 2.34 -8.12
N LEU A 162 -2.91 2.30 -9.04
CA LEU A 162 -2.23 3.51 -9.53
C LEU A 162 -3.17 4.45 -10.29
N LYS A 163 -4.13 3.90 -11.07
CA LYS A 163 -5.18 4.70 -11.71
C LYS A 163 -6.11 5.33 -10.68
N MET A 164 -6.60 4.51 -9.75
CA MET A 164 -7.58 4.88 -8.72
C MET A 164 -7.10 6.06 -7.88
N ILE A 165 -5.81 6.12 -7.52
CA ILE A 165 -5.32 7.24 -6.73
C ILE A 165 -5.43 8.60 -7.42
N CYS A 166 -5.48 8.66 -8.75
CA CYS A 166 -5.59 9.90 -9.51
C CYS A 166 -6.97 10.07 -10.16
N ASP A 167 -7.88 9.12 -9.98
CA ASP A 167 -9.21 9.14 -10.57
C ASP A 167 -10.12 10.10 -9.79
N PRO A 168 -10.70 11.14 -10.42
CA PRO A 168 -11.60 12.09 -9.77
C PRO A 168 -12.87 11.47 -9.19
N LEU A 169 -13.24 10.25 -9.62
CA LEU A 169 -14.39 9.52 -9.07
C LEU A 169 -14.02 8.66 -7.86
N SER A 170 -12.74 8.50 -7.57
CA SER A 170 -12.29 7.66 -6.46
C SER A 170 -12.42 8.39 -5.14
N VAL A 171 -13.04 7.71 -4.18
CA VAL A 171 -13.26 8.21 -2.83
C VAL A 171 -12.36 7.47 -1.87
N GLY A 172 -11.63 8.21 -1.05
CA GLY A 172 -10.84 7.66 0.04
C GLY A 172 -9.67 8.56 0.40
N PHE A 173 -8.57 7.96 0.86
CA PHE A 173 -7.40 8.72 1.26
C PHE A 173 -6.10 7.93 1.13
N ILE A 174 -5.01 8.68 1.04
CA ILE A 174 -3.65 8.21 1.24
C ILE A 174 -3.16 8.71 2.59
N LEU A 175 -2.67 7.80 3.43
CA LEU A 175 -1.96 8.13 4.65
C LEU A 175 -0.46 8.04 4.41
N ILE A 176 0.27 9.07 4.82
CA ILE A 176 1.73 9.14 4.69
C ILE A 176 2.35 9.47 6.04
N ILE A 177 3.31 8.66 6.48
CA ILE A 177 4.21 8.95 7.58
C ILE A 177 5.55 9.37 6.96
N GLY A 178 5.93 10.63 7.22
CA GLY A 178 7.08 11.28 6.59
C GLY A 178 8.13 11.74 7.60
N CYS A 179 9.39 11.67 7.20
CA CYS A 179 10.51 12.29 7.90
C CYS A 179 10.77 13.68 7.30
N LYS A 180 10.93 14.70 8.15
CA LYS A 180 11.25 16.06 7.73
C LYS A 180 12.69 16.13 7.25
N LEU A 181 12.95 16.80 6.13
CA LEU A 181 14.28 17.24 5.76
C LEU A 181 14.43 18.72 6.11
N LEU A 182 15.36 19.00 7.03
CA LEU A 182 15.74 20.36 7.38
C LEU A 182 16.63 20.90 6.25
N GLY A 183 16.31 22.08 5.75
CA GLY A 183 17.17 22.77 4.78
C GLY A 183 18.44 23.30 5.44
N ASN A 184 19.54 23.37 4.69
CA ASN A 184 20.81 23.98 5.12
C ASN A 184 20.76 25.52 5.26
N ALA A 185 19.58 26.14 5.32
CA ALA A 185 19.46 27.58 5.43
C ALA A 185 19.63 28.02 6.88
N VAL A 186 20.42 29.08 7.08
CA VAL A 186 20.84 29.71 8.35
C VAL A 186 19.66 30.26 9.20
N ALA A 187 18.41 30.00 8.80
CA ALA A 187 17.22 30.24 9.57
C ALA A 187 16.59 28.88 9.95
N GLU A 188 16.84 28.44 11.17
CA GLU A 188 16.19 27.28 11.79
C GLU A 188 14.66 27.46 11.72
N SER A 189 13.96 26.75 10.80
CA SER A 189 12.58 26.25 10.97
C SER A 189 11.82 25.85 9.69
N GLU A 190 12.33 26.08 8.47
CA GLU A 190 11.58 25.69 7.27
C GLU A 190 11.81 24.22 6.88
N VAL A 191 10.75 23.40 6.98
CA VAL A 191 10.71 22.05 6.39
C VAL A 191 10.78 22.21 4.88
N THR A 192 11.92 21.87 4.29
CA THR A 192 12.15 22.06 2.85
C THR A 192 11.58 20.95 2.00
N SER A 193 11.50 19.74 2.55
CA SER A 193 10.91 18.57 1.89
C SER A 193 10.63 17.45 2.89
N ILE A 194 9.85 16.47 2.47
CA ILE A 194 9.45 15.32 3.29
C ILE A 194 9.86 14.05 2.56
N ILE A 195 10.50 13.12 3.28
CA ILE A 195 10.71 11.76 2.78
C ILE A 195 9.58 10.87 3.27
N PRO A 196 8.71 10.34 2.38
CA PRO A 196 7.66 9.40 2.77
C PRO A 196 8.29 8.07 3.20
N LEU A 197 8.38 7.82 4.51
CA LEU A 197 8.93 6.60 5.07
C LEU A 197 7.93 5.45 5.00
N ALA A 198 6.68 5.70 5.33
CA ALA A 198 5.65 4.67 5.36
C ALA A 198 4.29 5.24 4.96
N GLY A 199 3.35 4.39 4.59
CA GLY A 199 2.02 4.87 4.21
C GLY A 199 1.07 3.78 3.78
N GLY A 200 -0.16 4.16 3.51
CA GLY A 200 -1.18 3.26 3.00
C GLY A 200 -2.25 3.98 2.19
N VAL A 201 -2.93 3.24 1.32
CA VAL A 201 -4.04 3.72 0.50
C VAL A 201 -5.32 3.03 0.94
N VAL A 202 -6.36 3.83 1.19
CA VAL A 202 -7.71 3.35 1.53
C VAL A 202 -8.68 3.88 0.50
N GLN A 203 -9.49 2.98 -0.05
CA GLN A 203 -10.65 3.31 -0.87
C GLN A 203 -11.93 3.06 -0.06
N LEU A 204 -12.86 4.00 -0.14
CA LEU A 204 -14.23 3.83 0.33
C LEU A 204 -15.02 3.12 -0.76
N LEU A 205 -15.44 1.87 -0.51
CA LEU A 205 -16.22 1.10 -1.48
C LEU A 205 -17.70 1.50 -1.39
N ASP A 206 -18.19 1.63 -0.17
CA ASP A 206 -19.54 2.07 0.14
C ASP A 206 -19.58 2.73 1.54
N PRO A 207 -20.74 3.18 2.04
CA PRO A 207 -20.84 3.78 3.37
C PRO A 207 -20.44 2.87 4.55
N GLU A 208 -20.41 1.55 4.40
CA GLU A 208 -20.11 0.61 5.48
C GLU A 208 -18.75 -0.09 5.32
N GLU A 209 -18.16 -0.07 4.12
CA GLU A 209 -16.93 -0.78 3.79
C GLU A 209 -15.78 0.10 3.27
N HIS A 210 -14.64 -0.02 3.93
CA HIS A 210 -13.38 0.61 3.58
C HIS A 210 -12.33 -0.43 3.18
N CYS A 211 -11.86 -0.38 1.95
CA CYS A 211 -10.85 -1.31 1.45
C CYS A 211 -9.44 -0.70 1.56
N ILE A 212 -8.54 -1.34 2.30
CA ILE A 212 -7.11 -0.99 2.25
C ILE A 212 -6.50 -1.65 1.01
N LYS A 213 -6.00 -0.83 0.08
CA LYS A 213 -5.45 -1.30 -1.21
C LYS A 213 -3.93 -1.30 -1.28
N GLY A 214 -3.26 -0.59 -0.38
CA GLY A 214 -1.81 -0.54 -0.36
C GLY A 214 -1.29 -0.21 1.02
N VAL A 215 -0.18 -0.84 1.41
CA VAL A 215 0.61 -0.47 2.59
C VAL A 215 2.07 -0.63 2.25
N TRP A 216 2.89 0.35 2.59
CA TRP A 216 4.32 0.30 2.39
C TRP A 216 5.07 0.88 3.59
N CYS A 217 6.33 0.46 3.72
CA CYS A 217 7.28 0.99 4.66
C CYS A 217 8.65 1.09 3.96
N ASP A 218 9.54 1.91 4.48
CA ASP A 218 10.85 2.10 3.86
C ASP A 218 11.61 0.78 3.89
N PRO A 219 11.97 0.20 2.73
CA PRO A 219 12.65 -1.08 2.65
C PRO A 219 14.10 -0.98 3.13
N ASN A 220 14.63 0.19 3.51
CA ASN A 220 15.96 0.33 4.09
C ASN A 220 15.96 0.28 5.63
N LEU A 221 14.78 0.32 6.26
CA LEU A 221 14.67 0.18 7.71
C LEU A 221 15.20 -1.21 8.16
N PRO A 222 15.93 -1.27 9.30
CA PRO A 222 16.25 -2.54 9.95
C PRO A 222 14.97 -3.36 10.21
N PRO A 223 14.97 -4.70 10.09
CA PRO A 223 13.74 -5.50 10.17
C PRO A 223 12.90 -5.27 11.44
N LYS A 224 13.57 -5.08 12.59
CA LYS A 224 12.89 -4.76 13.86
C LYS A 224 12.20 -3.40 13.80
N ALA A 225 12.93 -2.36 13.39
CA ALA A 225 12.40 -1.01 13.20
C ALA A 225 11.25 -0.97 12.19
N GLN A 226 11.38 -1.69 11.08
CA GLN A 226 10.34 -1.84 10.07
C GLN A 226 9.09 -2.49 10.67
N SER A 227 9.24 -3.56 11.45
CA SER A 227 8.09 -4.20 12.13
C SER A 227 7.41 -3.29 13.13
N GLU A 228 8.15 -2.48 13.89
CA GLU A 228 7.58 -1.53 14.85
C GLU A 228 6.80 -0.44 14.11
N LEU A 229 7.43 0.22 13.13
CA LEU A 229 6.81 1.28 12.36
C LEU A 229 5.59 0.80 11.57
N CYS A 230 5.64 -0.40 10.98
CA CYS A 230 4.50 -1.00 10.30
C CYS A 230 3.29 -1.19 11.23
N LYS A 231 3.50 -1.69 12.46
CA LYS A 231 2.39 -1.83 13.43
C LYS A 231 1.76 -0.47 13.75
N ILE A 232 2.59 0.54 13.98
CA ILE A 232 2.14 1.92 14.25
C ILE A 232 1.38 2.50 13.06
N LEU A 233 1.94 2.38 11.85
CA LEU A 233 1.32 2.77 10.60
C LEU A 233 -0.05 2.12 10.43
N PHE A 234 -0.14 0.80 10.61
CA PHE A 234 -1.36 0.06 10.34
C PHE A 234 -2.45 0.40 11.35
N LEU A 235 -2.13 0.53 12.64
CA LEU A 235 -3.07 1.02 13.64
C LEU A 235 -3.57 2.44 13.34
N ARG A 236 -2.67 3.31 12.86
CA ARG A 236 -3.02 4.66 12.42
C ARG A 236 -3.97 4.62 11.22
N LEU A 237 -3.65 3.79 10.22
CA LEU A 237 -4.45 3.60 9.02
C LEU A 237 -5.87 3.12 9.37
N LEU A 238 -6.00 2.12 10.24
CA LEU A 238 -7.30 1.62 10.71
C LEU A 238 -8.09 2.70 11.44
N SER A 239 -7.43 3.49 12.29
CA SER A 239 -8.10 4.58 13.02
C SER A 239 -8.68 5.63 12.06
N HIS A 240 -7.95 6.00 11.01
CA HIS A 240 -8.45 6.94 10.00
C HIS A 240 -9.51 6.29 9.13
N ALA A 241 -9.33 5.05 8.69
CA ALA A 241 -10.32 4.35 7.88
C ALA A 241 -11.68 4.25 8.59
N PHE A 242 -11.70 3.89 9.88
CA PHE A 242 -12.95 3.89 10.65
C PHE A 242 -13.52 5.28 10.91
N ASN A 243 -12.73 6.34 10.83
CA ASN A 243 -13.19 7.71 11.07
C ASN A 243 -13.49 8.50 9.79
N PHE A 244 -13.05 8.02 8.63
CA PHE A 244 -13.16 8.74 7.38
C PHE A 244 -14.63 8.73 6.92
N PRO A 245 -15.24 9.90 6.69
CA PRO A 245 -16.64 9.96 6.31
C PRO A 245 -16.83 9.60 4.84
N PHE A 246 -17.91 8.88 4.53
CA PHE A 246 -18.33 8.71 3.15
C PHE A 246 -18.99 10.01 2.63
N PRO A 247 -18.62 10.53 1.45
CA PRO A 247 -19.20 11.74 0.91
C PRO A 247 -20.73 11.62 0.75
N GLY A 248 -21.45 12.64 1.18
CA GLY A 248 -22.91 12.69 1.02
C GLY A 248 -23.73 11.89 2.04
N THR A 249 -23.09 11.19 3.00
CA THR A 249 -23.82 10.53 4.09
C THR A 249 -23.93 11.43 5.31
N ASN A 250 -25.16 11.79 5.70
CA ASN A 250 -25.44 12.61 6.89
C ASN A 250 -25.62 11.79 8.18
N THR A 251 -25.63 10.47 8.08
CA THR A 251 -25.88 9.56 9.20
C THR A 251 -24.57 9.01 9.76
N THR A 252 -24.50 8.92 11.09
CA THR A 252 -23.46 8.15 11.78
C THR A 252 -23.61 6.67 11.40
N GLN A 253 -22.72 6.21 10.52
CA GLN A 253 -22.67 4.82 10.08
C GLN A 253 -22.51 3.90 11.29
N ARG A 254 -23.49 2.99 11.48
CA ARG A 254 -23.59 2.13 12.66
C ARG A 254 -22.61 0.95 12.60
N PHE A 255 -22.31 0.49 11.40
CA PHE A 255 -21.38 -0.60 11.14
C PHE A 255 -20.34 -0.11 10.16
N LYS A 256 -19.08 -0.31 10.52
CA LYS A 256 -17.95 -0.01 9.67
C LYS A 256 -17.07 -1.24 9.62
N HIS A 257 -16.69 -1.61 8.42
CA HIS A 257 -15.83 -2.73 8.13
C HIS A 257 -14.60 -2.23 7.38
N ILE A 258 -13.47 -2.88 7.65
CA ILE A 258 -12.27 -2.71 6.87
C ILE A 258 -11.95 -4.04 6.21
N SER A 259 -11.74 -4.01 4.90
CA SER A 259 -11.39 -5.17 4.09
C SER A 259 -10.04 -4.98 3.40
N ILE A 260 -9.37 -6.10 3.11
CA ILE A 260 -8.16 -6.18 2.30
C ILE A 260 -8.31 -7.38 1.38
N LEU A 261 -8.43 -7.14 0.07
CA LEU A 261 -8.30 -8.22 -0.91
C LEU A 261 -6.90 -8.84 -0.81
N ASN A 262 -6.82 -10.17 -0.87
CA ASN A 262 -5.56 -10.88 -0.69
C ASN A 262 -4.50 -10.49 -1.73
N VAL A 263 -4.91 -10.16 -2.95
CA VAL A 263 -4.02 -9.67 -4.02
C VAL A 263 -3.29 -8.38 -3.63
N TYR A 264 -3.89 -7.54 -2.78
CA TYR A 264 -3.21 -6.38 -2.18
C TYR A 264 -2.41 -6.78 -0.95
N GLY A 265 -2.97 -7.65 -0.10
CA GLY A 265 -2.34 -8.09 1.15
C GLY A 265 -0.96 -8.73 0.95
N ILE A 266 -0.76 -9.49 -0.14
CA ILE A 266 0.55 -10.09 -0.47
C ILE A 266 1.63 -9.08 -0.85
N LEU A 267 1.24 -7.83 -1.15
CA LEU A 267 2.18 -6.73 -1.43
C LEU A 267 2.59 -5.98 -0.15
N PHE A 268 1.94 -6.24 0.97
CA PHE A 268 2.26 -5.56 2.23
C PHE A 268 3.60 -6.05 2.79
N PRO A 269 4.29 -5.20 3.58
CA PRO A 269 5.46 -5.62 4.35
C PRO A 269 5.20 -6.92 5.13
N LYS A 270 6.15 -7.87 5.10
CA LYS A 270 6.00 -9.22 5.70
C LYS A 270 5.45 -9.21 7.13
N CYS A 271 5.98 -8.29 7.93
CA CYS A 271 5.64 -8.12 9.34
C CYS A 271 4.17 -7.77 9.56
N LEU A 272 3.50 -7.15 8.59
CA LEU A 272 2.09 -6.77 8.69
C LEU A 272 1.14 -7.93 8.53
N TYR A 273 1.43 -8.89 7.66
CA TYR A 273 0.53 -10.02 7.45
C TYR A 273 0.33 -10.82 8.74
N ASN A 274 1.43 -11.14 9.44
CA ASN A 274 1.35 -11.79 10.75
C ASN A 274 0.61 -10.93 11.78
N PHE A 275 0.84 -9.62 11.78
CA PHE A 275 0.15 -8.71 12.68
C PHE A 275 -1.36 -8.66 12.41
N LEU A 276 -1.75 -8.62 11.14
CA LEU A 276 -3.13 -8.59 10.69
C LEU A 276 -3.88 -9.89 11.04
N VAL A 277 -3.32 -11.03 10.66
CA VAL A 277 -3.99 -12.33 10.81
C VAL A 277 -3.92 -12.84 12.25
N LYS A 278 -2.74 -12.76 12.90
CA LYS A 278 -2.54 -13.39 14.23
C LYS A 278 -2.85 -12.45 15.38
N SER A 279 -2.46 -11.18 15.29
CA SER A 279 -2.62 -10.23 16.40
C SER A 279 -3.98 -9.51 16.34
N LEU A 280 -4.30 -8.90 15.20
CA LEU A 280 -5.57 -8.19 15.02
C LEU A 280 -6.74 -9.10 14.65
N LYS A 281 -6.46 -10.35 14.28
CA LYS A 281 -7.45 -11.40 14.00
C LYS A 281 -8.43 -11.01 12.88
N PHE A 282 -7.94 -10.44 11.79
CA PHE A 282 -8.79 -10.23 10.61
C PHE A 282 -9.39 -11.57 10.17
N GLY A 283 -10.70 -11.59 9.97
CA GLY A 283 -11.44 -12.74 9.49
C GLY A 283 -11.05 -13.07 8.05
N ARG A 284 -11.00 -14.36 7.73
CA ARG A 284 -10.75 -14.87 6.38
C ARG A 284 -12.10 -15.05 5.67
N HIS A 285 -12.24 -14.43 4.51
CA HIS A 285 -13.48 -14.41 3.75
C HIS A 285 -13.27 -14.71 2.27
N TYR A 286 -14.33 -15.18 1.63
CA TYR A 286 -14.38 -15.48 0.21
C TYR A 286 -15.65 -14.91 -0.38
N GLU A 287 -15.52 -14.31 -1.55
CA GLU A 287 -16.63 -13.80 -2.35
C GLU A 287 -16.52 -14.27 -3.78
N THR A 288 -17.64 -14.25 -4.51
CA THR A 288 -17.70 -14.58 -5.94
C THR A 288 -18.48 -13.48 -6.64
N GLY A 289 -18.36 -13.35 -7.96
CA GLY A 289 -19.14 -12.34 -8.70
C GLY A 289 -20.65 -12.49 -8.53
N ALA A 290 -21.13 -13.72 -8.27
CA ALA A 290 -22.54 -14.03 -8.04
C ALA A 290 -22.96 -14.01 -6.55
N SER A 291 -22.01 -13.99 -5.61
CA SER A 291 -22.29 -14.09 -4.18
C SER A 291 -21.28 -13.26 -3.38
N GLY A 292 -21.63 -11.98 -3.15
CA GLY A 292 -21.00 -11.12 -2.15
C GLY A 292 -21.38 -11.50 -0.72
N GLY A 293 -22.66 -11.88 -0.51
CA GLY A 293 -23.16 -12.44 0.74
C GLY A 293 -23.03 -11.53 1.97
N SER A 294 -23.45 -12.05 3.13
CA SER A 294 -23.18 -11.43 4.43
C SER A 294 -22.17 -12.29 5.17
N HIS A 295 -21.13 -11.65 5.71
CA HIS A 295 -20.04 -12.34 6.37
C HIS A 295 -20.20 -12.33 7.88
N GLU A 296 -19.96 -13.49 8.50
CA GLU A 296 -19.86 -13.58 9.95
C GLU A 296 -18.49 -13.07 10.40
N ASP A 297 -18.47 -11.95 11.08
CA ASP A 297 -17.27 -11.39 11.68
C ASP A 297 -17.00 -12.10 13.03
N SER A 298 -16.44 -13.31 12.98
CA SER A 298 -16.08 -14.12 14.15
C SER A 298 -14.57 -14.31 14.30
N ALA A 299 -14.08 -14.20 15.53
CA ALA A 299 -12.65 -14.37 15.84
C ALA A 299 -12.22 -15.83 15.95
N THR A 300 -13.16 -16.74 16.14
CA THR A 300 -12.88 -18.16 16.43
C THR A 300 -13.52 -19.10 15.43
N ASN A 301 -14.63 -18.69 14.82
CA ASN A 301 -15.39 -19.55 13.92
C ASN A 301 -15.12 -19.11 12.47
N PRO A 302 -14.81 -20.05 11.56
CA PRO A 302 -14.68 -19.73 10.16
C PRO A 302 -16.04 -19.26 9.61
N CYS A 303 -16.02 -18.21 8.78
CA CYS A 303 -17.22 -17.74 8.12
C CYS A 303 -17.76 -18.81 7.16
N LYS A 304 -19.10 -18.89 7.02
CA LYS A 304 -19.78 -19.81 6.09
C LYS A 304 -19.35 -19.64 4.64
N CYS A 305 -18.83 -18.46 4.27
CA CYS A 305 -18.27 -18.20 2.95
C CYS A 305 -17.05 -19.09 2.63
N LEU A 306 -16.42 -19.75 3.60
CA LEU A 306 -15.30 -20.67 3.37
C LEU A 306 -15.64 -21.77 2.34
N ARG A 307 -16.92 -22.14 2.21
CA ARG A 307 -17.40 -23.07 1.18
C ARG A 307 -17.13 -22.60 -0.26
N LEU A 308 -16.92 -21.30 -0.46
CA LEU A 308 -16.65 -20.69 -1.77
C LEU A 308 -15.16 -20.78 -2.15
N SER A 309 -14.28 -21.19 -1.24
CA SER A 309 -12.82 -21.18 -1.47
C SER A 309 -12.32 -22.06 -2.63
N GLY A 310 -13.14 -23.00 -3.10
CA GLY A 310 -12.83 -23.85 -4.25
C GLY A 310 -13.46 -23.39 -5.57
N SER A 311 -14.21 -22.29 -5.58
CA SER A 311 -14.81 -21.77 -6.81
C SER A 311 -13.76 -21.02 -7.64
N GLU A 312 -13.81 -21.18 -8.96
CA GLU A 312 -12.86 -20.56 -9.90
C GLU A 312 -12.91 -19.03 -9.88
N ASP A 313 -14.07 -18.45 -9.61
CA ASP A 313 -14.29 -17.00 -9.51
C ASP A 313 -14.22 -16.47 -8.07
N SER A 314 -13.67 -17.28 -7.14
CA SER A 314 -13.60 -16.86 -5.74
C SER A 314 -12.45 -15.89 -5.46
N HIS A 315 -12.78 -14.82 -4.76
CA HIS A 315 -11.85 -13.81 -4.30
C HIS A 315 -11.67 -13.92 -2.79
N LEU A 316 -10.43 -14.18 -2.37
CA LEU A 316 -10.03 -14.17 -0.96
C LEU A 316 -9.83 -12.74 -0.47
N PHE A 317 -10.40 -12.42 0.68
CA PHE A 317 -10.14 -11.17 1.38
C PHE A 317 -10.13 -11.33 2.90
N TRP A 318 -9.58 -10.32 3.56
CA TRP A 318 -9.44 -10.24 5.02
C TRP A 318 -10.27 -9.09 5.55
N GLY A 319 -11.17 -9.36 6.50
CA GLY A 319 -12.14 -8.38 7.00
C GLY A 319 -12.13 -8.22 8.51
N ILE A 320 -12.47 -7.03 9.01
CA ILE A 320 -12.74 -6.82 10.44
C ILE A 320 -13.73 -5.66 10.66
N SER A 321 -14.69 -5.80 11.57
CA SER A 321 -15.50 -4.68 12.05
C SER A 321 -14.77 -3.85 13.11
N GLU A 322 -15.19 -2.60 13.29
CA GLU A 322 -14.68 -1.74 14.37
C GLU A 322 -14.84 -2.41 15.75
N SER A 323 -15.99 -3.06 15.97
CA SER A 323 -16.31 -3.74 17.23
C SER A 323 -15.34 -4.89 17.54
N ARG A 324 -14.97 -5.68 16.54
CA ARG A 324 -13.99 -6.76 16.68
C ARG A 324 -12.56 -6.27 16.76
N LEU A 325 -12.23 -5.18 16.06
CA LEU A 325 -10.91 -4.55 16.21
C LEU A 325 -10.72 -4.08 17.64
N LYS A 326 -11.75 -3.51 18.29
CA LYS A 326 -11.67 -3.07 19.68
C LYS A 326 -11.24 -4.19 20.62
N THR A 327 -11.92 -5.33 20.57
CA THR A 327 -11.59 -6.49 21.40
C THR A 327 -10.19 -7.02 21.10
N SER A 328 -9.82 -7.13 19.82
CA SER A 328 -8.51 -7.64 19.41
C SER A 328 -7.38 -6.71 19.85
N TYR A 329 -7.54 -5.40 19.65
CA TYR A 329 -6.60 -4.38 20.10
C TYR A 329 -6.40 -4.40 21.62
N SER A 330 -7.48 -4.46 22.41
CA SER A 330 -7.37 -4.55 23.88
C SER A 330 -6.55 -5.75 24.33
N SER A 331 -6.63 -6.88 23.61
CA SER A 331 -5.89 -8.10 23.95
C SER A 331 -4.39 -8.03 23.63
N ILE A 332 -4.00 -7.23 22.63
CA ILE A 332 -2.60 -7.14 22.18
C ILE A 332 -1.92 -5.85 22.61
N LYS A 333 -2.64 -4.90 23.21
CA LYS A 333 -2.15 -3.54 23.52
C LYS A 333 -0.82 -3.53 24.28
N SER A 334 -0.64 -4.46 25.24
CA SER A 334 0.59 -4.58 26.02
C SER A 334 1.79 -5.12 25.23
N GLN A 335 1.56 -5.70 24.05
CA GLN A 335 2.58 -6.28 23.18
C GLN A 335 3.02 -5.32 22.06
N LEU A 336 2.36 -4.17 21.95
CA LEU A 336 2.67 -3.15 20.95
C LEU A 336 3.83 -2.25 21.44
N PRO A 337 4.67 -1.72 20.54
CA PRO A 337 5.83 -0.92 20.92
C PRO A 337 5.42 0.40 21.56
N ILE A 338 5.74 0.61 22.83
CA ILE A 338 5.33 1.81 23.58
C ILE A 338 6.23 3.01 23.27
N SER A 339 7.48 2.74 22.91
CA SER A 339 8.50 3.71 22.50
C SER A 339 9.26 3.16 21.29
N PRO A 340 9.85 4.02 20.46
CA PRO A 340 10.67 3.59 19.34
C PRO A 340 11.96 2.88 19.78
N SER A 341 12.42 1.90 19.00
CA SER A 341 13.72 1.27 19.24
C SER A 341 14.91 2.17 18.86
N ASN A 342 16.08 1.91 19.44
CA ASN A 342 17.32 2.59 19.05
C ASN A 342 17.66 2.39 17.56
N ASP A 343 17.19 1.30 16.94
CA ASP A 343 17.46 1.00 15.53
C ASP A 343 16.75 1.99 14.60
N ILE A 344 15.51 2.38 14.92
CA ILE A 344 14.80 3.40 14.12
C ILE A 344 15.40 4.79 14.33
N HIS A 345 15.83 5.14 15.55
CA HIS A 345 16.54 6.40 15.78
C HIS A 345 17.85 6.49 14.97
N LYS A 346 18.66 5.43 14.97
CA LYS A 346 19.89 5.37 14.17
C LYS A 346 19.61 5.51 12.68
N TYR A 347 18.56 4.83 12.19
CA TYR A 347 18.16 4.94 10.79
C TYR A 347 17.75 6.37 10.43
N LEU A 348 16.88 7.00 11.22
CA LEU A 348 16.47 8.38 10.97
C LEU A 348 17.65 9.34 11.01
N HIS A 349 18.57 9.18 11.97
CA HIS A 349 19.79 9.99 12.02
C HIS A 349 20.64 9.82 10.75
N SER A 350 20.73 8.60 10.20
CA SER A 350 21.48 8.34 8.96
C SER A 350 20.88 8.98 7.71
N ILE A 351 19.62 9.42 7.75
CA ILE A 351 19.00 10.16 6.64
C ILE A 351 19.50 11.62 6.61
N TYR A 352 19.89 12.17 7.76
CA TYR A 352 20.36 13.55 7.89
C TYR A 352 21.86 13.74 7.65
N THR A 353 22.63 12.64 7.73
CA THR A 353 24.09 12.62 7.53
C THR A 353 24.44 12.11 6.15
#